data_AF-A0A9D1KVF7-F1
#
_entry.id   AF-A0A9D1KVF7-F1
#
_cell.length_a   1.000
_cell.length_b   1.000
_cell.length_c   1.000
_cell.angle_alpha   90.00
_cell.angle_beta   90.00
_cell.angle_gamma   90.00
#
_symmetry.space_group_name_H-M   'P 1'
#
loop_
_entity.id
_entity.type
_entity.pdbx_description
1 polymer ?
#
loop_
_entity_poly.entity_id
_entity_poly.type
_entity_poly.pdbx_seq_one_letter_code
_entity_poly.pdbx_strand_id
1 'polypeptide(L)'
;MLDILIFVLAVISWCYSCETATDGNFSISAKRDFTLAEKVPASYDEFSMPENTENMRSIVFPESFDNLLKNSVYQYQDSDGREHYVYAGRFLTILFSITYLVLFIQLIIIISEIISGARKIRKFLAPLDEIAFKAQVLSSTADFDAQAFDELEKAINDISPAKEGAKINTGNAEMEHLENAINALLDRMRESYRQQSRFVSDASHELRTPIAVLQGYVNMLDRWGKTDENILNESIEAIKSETEHMKKLVEQLLFLARGDSGKTKLNISRFSLNDMIHEVYEESSMIDT
;
A
#
# COMPACT_ATOMS: atom_id res chain seq x y z
N MET A 1 6.58 40.98 23.02
CA MET A 1 7.00 41.34 24.40
C MET A 1 8.21 42.26 24.40
N LEU A 2 9.23 41.99 23.57
CA LEU A 2 10.43 42.84 23.43
C LEU A 2 10.11 44.28 22.94
N ASP A 3 9.18 44.43 21.99
CA ASP A 3 8.84 45.73 21.37
C ASP A 3 8.20 46.72 22.35
N ILE A 4 7.41 46.23 23.30
CA ILE A 4 6.75 47.05 24.34
C ILE A 4 7.79 47.58 25.34
N LEU A 5 8.80 46.76 25.66
CA LEU A 5 9.90 47.17 26.55
C LEU A 5 10.73 48.30 25.93
N ILE A 6 11.02 48.19 24.63
CA ILE A 6 11.77 49.21 23.88
C ILE A 6 11.00 50.54 23.84
N PHE A 7 9.68 50.50 23.62
CA PHE A 7 8.81 51.67 23.65
C PHE A 7 8.87 52.39 25.01
N VAL A 8 8.71 51.64 26.10
CA VAL A 8 8.72 52.20 27.46
C VAL A 8 10.07 52.82 27.80
N LEU A 9 11.18 52.16 27.46
CA LEU A 9 12.52 52.69 27.70
C LEU A 9 12.81 53.96 26.88
N ALA A 10 12.33 54.05 25.64
CA ALA A 10 12.49 55.25 24.81
C ALA A 10 11.77 56.48 25.40
N VAL A 11 10.55 56.29 25.92
CA VAL A 11 9.80 57.35 26.59
C VAL A 11 10.50 57.80 27.88
N ILE A 12 10.94 56.85 28.71
CA ILE A 12 11.66 57.15 29.97
C ILE A 12 12.97 57.91 29.67
N SER A 13 13.74 57.47 28.67
CA SER A 13 14.99 58.11 28.29
C SER A 13 14.80 59.53 27.75
N TRP A 14 13.70 59.79 27.04
CA TRP A 14 13.39 61.12 26.53
C TRP A 14 12.97 62.07 27.66
N CYS A 15 12.14 61.62 28.60
CA CYS A 15 11.83 62.38 29.80
C CYS A 15 13.09 62.73 30.59
N TYR A 16 13.99 61.76 30.79
CA TYR A 16 15.25 61.98 31.49
C TYR A 16 16.15 63.00 30.77
N SER A 17 16.23 62.93 29.44
CA SER A 17 17.00 63.89 28.65
C SER A 17 16.45 65.33 28.73
N CYS A 18 15.11 65.49 28.78
CA CYS A 18 14.49 66.80 28.97
C CYS A 18 14.77 67.38 30.36
N GLU A 19 14.77 66.52 31.40
CA GLU A 19 15.08 66.92 32.78
C GLU A 19 16.55 67.36 32.94
N THR A 20 17.51 66.70 32.27
CA THR A 20 18.94 67.02 32.37
C THR A 20 19.40 68.23 31.52
N ALA A 21 18.57 68.69 30.59
CA ALA A 21 18.93 69.79 29.68
C ALA A 21 18.71 71.18 30.28
N THR A 22 18.01 71.27 31.41
CA THR A 22 17.91 72.47 32.25
C THR A 22 18.85 72.32 33.43
N ASP A 23 19.83 73.21 33.59
CA ASP A 23 20.93 73.20 34.59
C ASP A 23 20.50 73.31 36.08
N GLY A 24 19.38 72.69 36.49
CA GLY A 24 18.86 72.67 37.85
C GLY A 24 19.27 71.41 38.64
N ASN A 25 19.61 71.58 39.92
CA ASN A 25 19.98 70.47 40.81
C ASN A 25 18.76 69.56 41.11
N PHE A 26 18.94 68.27 40.90
CA PHE A 26 17.90 67.24 40.90
C PHE A 26 17.33 66.92 42.29
N SER A 27 16.00 66.85 42.42
CA SER A 27 15.33 66.25 43.59
C SER A 27 14.29 65.20 43.16
N ILE A 28 14.40 63.99 43.71
CA ILE A 28 13.58 62.80 43.34
C ILE A 28 12.12 62.91 43.84
N SER A 29 11.75 64.00 44.52
CA SER A 29 10.43 64.18 45.15
C SER A 29 9.40 64.94 44.30
N ALA A 30 9.75 65.39 43.09
CA ALA A 30 8.84 66.16 42.24
C ALA A 30 7.77 65.29 41.57
N LYS A 31 6.53 65.78 41.56
CA LYS A 31 5.37 65.15 40.93
C LYS A 31 5.52 65.23 39.40
N ARG A 32 5.47 64.08 38.71
CA ARG A 32 5.53 63.99 37.24
C ARG A 32 4.16 63.62 36.72
N ASP A 33 3.51 64.54 36.00
CA ASP A 33 2.20 64.31 35.40
C ASP A 33 2.25 64.68 33.91
N PHE A 34 1.73 63.79 33.05
CA PHE A 34 1.47 64.11 31.65
C PHE A 34 0.06 64.70 31.57
N THR A 35 -0.05 65.99 31.26
CA THR A 35 -1.34 66.68 31.12
C THR A 35 -1.58 67.10 29.67
N LEU A 36 -2.84 67.02 29.24
CA LEU A 36 -3.28 67.56 27.97
C LEU A 36 -3.35 69.09 28.10
N ALA A 37 -2.76 69.81 27.15
CA ALA A 37 -2.66 71.27 27.14
C ALA A 37 -4.00 71.99 26.88
N GLU A 38 -5.09 71.57 27.51
CA GLU A 38 -6.36 72.32 27.51
C GLU A 38 -6.32 73.50 28.50
N LYS A 39 -5.33 73.55 29.39
CA LYS A 39 -5.02 74.69 30.27
C LYS A 39 -3.53 74.99 30.30
N VAL A 40 -3.01 75.62 29.24
CA VAL A 40 -1.79 76.43 29.35
C VAL A 40 -2.28 77.87 29.55
N PRO A 41 -2.02 78.53 30.71
CA PRO A 41 -2.32 79.95 30.84
C PRO A 41 -1.39 80.72 29.88
N ALA A 42 -1.98 81.30 28.85
CA ALA A 42 -1.30 82.25 28.00
C ALA A 42 -1.31 83.61 28.70
N SER A 43 -0.26 83.92 29.47
CA SER A 43 0.42 85.23 29.46
C SER A 43 1.38 85.36 30.67
N TYR A 44 2.53 86.01 30.46
CA TYR A 44 3.01 86.90 31.51
C TYR A 44 2.07 88.10 31.48
N ASP A 45 1.47 88.39 32.64
CA ASP A 45 0.44 89.40 32.92
C ASP A 45 -0.98 88.96 32.58
N GLU A 46 -1.76 88.48 33.56
CA GLU A 46 -2.57 89.35 34.42
C GLU A 46 -3.53 88.47 35.27
N PHE A 47 -3.55 88.73 36.57
CA PHE A 47 -4.36 88.05 37.57
C PHE A 47 -5.82 88.54 37.49
N SER A 48 -6.78 87.63 37.30
CA SER A 48 -8.15 87.79 37.82
C SER A 48 -8.90 86.45 37.90
N MET A 49 -9.72 86.32 38.94
CA MET A 49 -10.56 85.15 39.30
C MET A 49 -11.88 85.72 39.85
N PRO A 50 -12.98 84.96 39.95
CA PRO A 50 -13.65 84.05 38.99
C PRO A 50 -15.11 84.51 38.72
N GLU A 51 -15.81 83.91 37.76
CA GLU A 51 -17.29 83.89 37.82
C GLU A 51 -17.87 82.55 37.32
N ASN A 52 -18.84 82.06 38.11
CA ASN A 52 -19.79 80.93 37.97
C ASN A 52 -20.10 80.50 36.51
N THR A 53 -20.47 79.27 36.17
CA THR A 53 -21.20 78.20 36.88
C THR A 53 -21.16 76.95 35.98
N GLU A 54 -21.16 75.77 36.59
CA GLU A 54 -21.88 74.55 36.18
C GLU A 54 -21.68 73.91 34.79
N ASN A 55 -21.40 72.61 34.85
CA ASN A 55 -21.82 71.58 33.90
C ASN A 55 -21.25 71.62 32.48
N MET A 56 -20.09 71.00 32.28
CA MET A 56 -19.98 69.95 31.26
C MET A 56 -18.79 69.03 31.52
N ARG A 57 -19.06 67.87 32.13
CA ARG A 57 -18.26 66.66 31.86
C ARG A 57 -18.59 66.20 30.45
N SER A 58 -18.13 66.91 29.43
CA SER A 58 -17.97 66.31 28.11
C SER A 58 -16.58 65.70 28.09
N ILE A 59 -16.55 64.37 28.10
CA ILE A 59 -15.42 63.64 27.54
C ILE A 59 -15.46 64.00 26.04
N VAL A 60 -14.93 65.16 25.69
CA VAL A 60 -14.64 65.51 24.30
C VAL A 60 -13.48 64.61 23.96
N PHE A 61 -13.75 63.48 23.31
CA PHE A 61 -12.72 62.74 22.58
C PHE A 61 -12.19 63.71 21.54
N PRO A 62 -10.99 64.29 21.72
CA PRO A 62 -10.58 65.39 20.87
C PRO A 62 -10.24 64.84 19.49
N GLU A 63 -10.60 65.63 18.50
CA GLU A 63 -10.48 65.33 17.08
C GLU A 63 -9.05 64.86 16.76
N SER A 64 -8.93 63.56 16.45
CA SER A 64 -7.69 62.82 16.13
C SER A 64 -6.69 62.61 17.27
N PHE A 65 -6.27 61.35 17.45
CA PHE A 65 -5.14 60.94 18.30
C PHE A 65 -3.86 61.73 17.99
N ASP A 66 -3.68 62.14 16.74
CA ASP A 66 -2.56 62.97 16.33
C ASP A 66 -2.56 64.35 16.99
N ASN A 67 -3.74 64.97 17.20
CA ASN A 67 -3.84 66.26 17.90
C ASN A 67 -3.65 66.10 19.41
N LEU A 68 -4.09 64.98 20.00
CA LEU A 68 -3.78 64.61 21.39
C LEU A 68 -2.28 64.51 21.62
N LEU A 69 -1.57 63.82 20.73
CA LEU A 69 -0.13 63.68 20.82
C LEU A 69 0.55 65.04 20.63
N LYS A 70 0.20 65.80 19.57
CA LYS A 70 0.82 67.10 19.28
C LYS A 70 0.71 68.12 20.42
N ASN A 71 -0.39 68.12 21.16
CA ASN A 71 -0.65 69.05 22.26
C ASN A 71 -0.26 68.50 23.64
N SER A 72 0.42 67.35 23.69
CA SER A 72 0.92 66.80 24.95
C SER A 72 2.11 67.62 25.45
N VAL A 73 2.06 67.97 26.74
CA VAL A 73 3.12 68.71 27.41
C VAL A 73 3.61 67.87 28.59
N TYR A 74 4.92 67.80 28.73
CA TYR A 74 5.58 67.21 29.89
C TYR A 74 5.81 68.31 30.92
N GLN A 75 5.22 68.16 32.10
CA GLN A 75 5.39 69.08 33.22
C GLN A 75 6.29 68.44 34.28
N TYR A 76 7.35 69.13 34.68
CA TYR A 76 8.18 68.75 35.83
C TYR A 76 8.48 69.98 36.70
N GLN A 77 8.74 69.74 37.99
CA GLN A 77 9.02 70.79 38.97
C GLN A 77 10.49 70.71 39.40
N ASP A 78 11.22 71.82 39.30
CA ASP A 78 12.62 71.92 39.73
C ASP A 78 12.73 72.09 41.26
N SER A 79 13.93 71.91 41.84
CA SER A 79 14.20 71.99 43.28
C SER A 79 13.87 73.36 43.92
N ASP A 80 13.78 74.42 43.11
CA ASP A 80 13.33 75.76 43.50
C ASP A 80 11.80 75.96 43.41
N GLY A 81 11.03 74.90 43.15
CA GLY A 81 9.57 74.91 43.09
C GLY A 81 8.97 75.48 41.79
N ARG A 82 9.81 75.83 40.80
CA ARG A 82 9.37 76.34 39.49
C ARG A 82 8.90 75.21 38.59
N GLU A 83 7.75 75.41 37.94
CA GLU A 83 7.18 74.46 37.00
C GLU A 83 7.72 74.70 35.58
N HIS A 84 8.27 73.66 34.96
CA HIS A 84 8.76 73.67 33.59
C HIS A 84 7.84 72.84 32.69
N TYR A 85 7.49 73.40 31.54
CA TYR A 85 6.61 72.80 30.54
C TYR A 85 7.39 72.55 29.24
N VAL A 86 7.54 71.29 28.84
CA VAL A 86 8.23 70.87 27.62
C VAL A 86 7.24 70.21 26.66
N TYR A 87 7.13 70.70 25.42
CA TYR A 87 6.25 70.11 24.42
C TYR A 87 6.72 68.71 24.01
N ALA A 88 5.90 67.68 24.29
CA ALA A 88 6.20 66.28 24.02
C ALA A 88 5.65 65.77 22.68
N GLY A 89 4.81 66.56 22.01
CA GLY A 89 4.07 66.06 20.86
C GLY A 89 4.89 65.66 19.65
N ARG A 90 5.97 66.39 19.32
CA ARG A 90 6.85 65.99 18.21
C ARG A 90 7.53 64.65 18.46
N PHE A 91 7.96 64.38 19.69
CA PHE A 91 8.62 63.13 20.05
C PHE A 91 7.64 61.95 19.99
N LEU A 92 6.46 62.08 20.61
CA LEU A 92 5.47 61.01 20.62
C LEU A 92 4.96 60.68 19.22
N THR A 93 4.68 61.66 18.37
CA THR A 93 4.24 61.40 16.99
C THR A 93 5.28 60.61 16.18
N ILE A 94 6.57 60.92 16.32
CA ILE A 94 7.65 60.18 15.65
C ILE A 94 7.73 58.74 16.18
N LEU A 95 7.66 58.57 17.49
CA LEU A 95 7.79 57.27 18.16
C LEU A 95 6.62 56.34 17.79
N PHE A 96 5.38 56.83 17.76
CA PHE A 96 4.22 56.07 17.31
C PHE A 96 4.28 55.76 15.80
N SER A 97 4.79 56.69 14.97
CA SER A 97 4.96 56.45 13.52
C SER A 97 5.97 55.33 13.24
N ILE A 98 7.09 55.30 13.96
CA ILE A 98 8.09 54.22 13.86
C ILE A 98 7.49 52.90 14.33
N THR A 99 6.74 52.91 15.44
CA THR A 99 6.08 51.70 15.96
C THR A 99 5.09 51.13 14.96
N TYR A 100 4.27 51.98 14.33
CA TYR A 100 3.34 51.57 13.29
C TYR A 100 4.05 50.97 12.07
N LEU A 101 5.17 51.58 11.65
CA LEU A 101 5.99 51.07 10.54
C LEU A 101 6.59 49.70 10.85
N VAL A 102 7.08 49.47 12.07
CA VAL A 102 7.61 48.16 12.49
C VAL A 102 6.49 47.10 12.51
N LEU A 103 5.32 47.43 13.07
CA LEU A 103 4.17 46.51 13.07
C LEU A 103 3.72 46.16 11.66
N PHE A 104 3.73 47.14 10.74
CA PHE A 104 3.40 46.91 9.34
C PHE A 104 4.39 45.95 8.66
N ILE A 105 5.69 46.13 8.90
CA ILE A 105 6.73 45.20 8.40
C ILE A 105 6.55 43.80 8.97
N GLN A 106 6.29 43.68 10.29
CA GLN A 106 6.03 42.39 10.93
C GLN A 106 4.81 41.69 10.31
N LEU A 107 3.74 42.42 10.04
CA LEU A 107 2.54 41.89 9.39
C LEU A 107 2.87 41.33 7.99
N ILE A 108 3.66 42.05 7.19
CA ILE A 108 4.09 41.59 5.86
C ILE A 108 4.90 40.29 5.97
N ILE A 109 5.82 40.20 6.94
CA ILE A 109 6.64 38.99 7.16
C ILE A 109 5.75 37.79 7.48
N ILE A 110 4.79 37.94 8.40
CA ILE A 110 3.87 36.85 8.77
C ILE A 110 3.05 36.37 7.55
N ILE A 111 2.51 37.32 6.77
CA ILE A 111 1.74 36.99 5.56
C ILE A 111 2.63 36.24 4.55
N SER A 112 3.88 36.68 4.37
CA SER A 112 4.85 36.03 3.48
C SER A 112 5.16 34.60 3.92
N GLU A 113 5.36 34.36 5.21
CA GLU A 113 5.61 33.02 5.76
C GLU A 113 4.43 32.08 5.58
N ILE A 114 3.19 32.54 5.80
CA ILE A 114 1.97 31.73 5.61
C ILE A 114 1.84 31.30 4.14
N ILE A 115 2.01 32.25 3.21
CA ILE A 115 1.90 31.96 1.77
C ILE A 115 3.03 31.02 1.32
N SER A 116 4.26 31.25 1.79
CA SER A 116 5.42 30.40 1.48
C SER A 116 5.28 28.99 2.07
N GLY A 117 4.79 28.89 3.31
CA GLY A 117 4.49 27.63 3.99
C GLY A 117 3.44 26.82 3.24
N ALA A 118 2.33 27.44 2.83
CA ALA A 118 1.30 26.79 2.02
C ALA A 118 1.85 26.27 0.68
N ARG A 119 2.72 27.04 0.00
CA ARG A 119 3.37 26.59 -1.25
C ARG A 119 4.33 25.42 -1.02
N LYS A 120 5.12 25.43 0.06
CA LYS A 120 6.03 24.33 0.41
C LYS A 120 5.28 23.04 0.69
N ILE A 121 4.20 23.10 1.49
CA ILE A 121 3.35 21.94 1.80
C ILE A 121 2.79 21.35 0.51
N ARG A 122 2.26 22.18 -0.38
CA ARG A 122 1.74 21.72 -1.68
C ARG A 122 2.83 21.06 -2.54
N LYS A 123 4.07 21.55 -2.48
CA LYS A 123 5.21 20.94 -3.18
C LYS A 123 5.63 19.59 -2.58
N PHE A 124 5.52 19.42 -1.25
CA PHE A 124 5.80 18.15 -0.58
C PHE A 124 4.68 17.11 -0.74
N LEU A 125 3.42 17.55 -0.91
CA LEU A 125 2.27 16.67 -1.14
C LEU A 125 2.06 16.29 -2.61
N ALA A 126 2.61 17.05 -3.56
CA ALA A 126 2.56 16.72 -4.99
C ALA A 126 2.94 15.26 -5.35
N PRO A 127 4.01 14.65 -4.78
CA PRO A 127 4.32 13.24 -5.05
C PRO A 127 3.28 12.27 -4.48
N LEU A 128 2.50 12.66 -3.47
CA LEU A 128 1.42 11.84 -2.92
C LEU A 128 0.24 11.75 -3.92
N ASP A 129 -0.09 12.87 -4.55
CA ASP A 129 -1.12 12.94 -5.60
C ASP A 129 -0.71 12.09 -6.83
N GLU A 130 0.58 12.11 -7.18
CA GLU A 130 1.10 11.32 -8.30
C GLU A 130 1.04 9.80 -8.04
N ILE A 131 1.38 9.38 -6.82
CA ILE A 131 1.29 7.97 -6.41
C ILE A 131 -0.18 7.54 -6.32
N ALA A 132 -1.05 8.36 -5.73
CA ALA A 132 -2.48 8.08 -5.65
C ALA A 132 -3.11 7.96 -7.06
N PHE A 133 -2.73 8.85 -7.98
CA PHE A 133 -3.18 8.81 -9.36
C PHE A 133 -2.66 7.57 -10.11
N LYS A 134 -1.38 7.23 -9.97
CA LYS A 134 -0.81 6.02 -10.60
C LYS A 134 -1.40 4.73 -10.01
N ALA A 135 -1.66 4.68 -8.71
CA ALA A 135 -2.33 3.56 -8.05
C ALA A 135 -3.78 3.41 -8.52
N GLN A 136 -4.52 4.52 -8.66
CA GLN A 136 -5.87 4.54 -9.22
C GLN A 136 -5.86 4.05 -10.68
N VAL A 137 -4.94 4.54 -11.50
CA VAL A 137 -4.80 4.12 -12.91
C VAL A 137 -4.48 2.63 -12.98
N LEU A 138 -3.51 2.14 -12.20
CA LEU A 138 -3.21 0.70 -12.12
C LEU A 138 -4.43 -0.10 -11.67
N SER A 139 -5.23 0.38 -10.72
CA SER A 139 -6.48 -0.31 -10.32
C SER A 139 -7.60 -0.25 -11.37
N SER A 140 -7.59 0.75 -12.26
CA SER A 140 -8.59 0.91 -13.33
C SER A 140 -8.14 0.31 -14.67
N THR A 141 -6.85 0.00 -14.83
CA THR A 141 -6.25 -0.56 -16.05
C THR A 141 -5.83 -2.01 -15.85
N ALA A 142 -5.40 -2.41 -14.64
CA ALA A 142 -5.49 -3.80 -14.21
C ALA A 142 -6.90 -4.00 -13.69
N ASP A 143 -7.84 -4.19 -14.62
CA ASP A 143 -9.09 -4.86 -14.33
C ASP A 143 -8.69 -6.26 -13.83
N PHE A 144 -8.43 -6.39 -12.52
CA PHE A 144 -8.39 -7.68 -11.86
C PHE A 144 -9.83 -8.18 -11.92
N ASP A 145 -10.17 -8.70 -13.08
CA ASP A 145 -11.51 -9.08 -13.44
C ASP A 145 -11.86 -10.30 -12.59
N ALA A 146 -12.46 -10.03 -11.44
CA ALA A 146 -12.97 -11.06 -10.55
C ALA A 146 -13.95 -11.99 -11.31
N GLN A 147 -14.57 -11.50 -12.38
CA GLN A 147 -15.38 -12.30 -13.28
C GLN A 147 -14.53 -13.27 -14.11
N ALA A 148 -13.39 -12.85 -14.67
CA ALA A 148 -12.47 -13.75 -15.39
C ALA A 148 -11.96 -14.90 -14.50
N PHE A 149 -11.69 -14.64 -13.22
CA PHE A 149 -11.31 -15.68 -12.27
C PHE A 149 -12.46 -16.63 -11.92
N ASP A 150 -13.70 -16.12 -11.75
CA ASP A 150 -14.89 -16.95 -11.53
C ASP A 150 -15.24 -17.82 -12.76
N GLU A 151 -15.05 -17.27 -13.97
CA GLU A 151 -15.19 -18.01 -15.22
C GLU A 151 -14.13 -19.10 -15.37
N LEU A 152 -12.88 -18.81 -14.99
CA LEU A 152 -11.80 -19.78 -14.95
C LEU A 152 -12.09 -20.90 -13.94
N GLU A 153 -12.56 -20.57 -12.74
CA GLU A 153 -12.93 -21.54 -11.71
C GLU A 153 -14.05 -22.48 -12.19
N LYS A 154 -15.11 -21.92 -12.79
CA LYS A 154 -16.19 -22.72 -13.39
C LYS A 154 -15.67 -23.62 -14.51
N ALA A 155 -14.84 -23.08 -15.40
CA ALA A 155 -14.25 -23.86 -16.48
C ALA A 155 -13.42 -25.04 -15.95
N ILE A 156 -12.65 -24.85 -14.87
CA ILE A 156 -11.87 -25.92 -14.24
C ILE A 156 -12.79 -26.96 -13.59
N ASN A 157 -13.81 -26.54 -12.84
CA ASN A 157 -14.71 -27.45 -12.13
C ASN A 157 -15.54 -28.34 -13.09
N ASP A 158 -15.85 -27.84 -14.28
CA ASP A 158 -16.60 -28.59 -15.29
C ASP A 158 -15.71 -29.52 -16.15
N ILE A 159 -14.38 -29.47 -15.99
CA ILE A 159 -13.46 -30.31 -16.76
C ILE A 159 -13.30 -31.67 -16.10
N SER A 160 -13.72 -32.70 -16.83
CA SER A 160 -13.43 -34.10 -16.52
C SER A 160 -12.42 -34.66 -17.51
N PRO A 161 -11.44 -35.47 -17.08
CA PRO A 161 -10.50 -36.17 -17.96
C PRO A 161 -11.20 -37.09 -18.98
N ALA A 162 -12.44 -37.51 -18.72
CA ALA A 162 -13.24 -38.32 -19.62
C ALA A 162 -13.87 -37.52 -20.78
N LYS A 163 -13.97 -36.19 -20.68
CA LYS A 163 -14.60 -35.33 -21.69
C LYS A 163 -13.54 -34.77 -22.65
N GLU A 164 -13.55 -35.26 -23.88
CA GLU A 164 -12.61 -34.85 -24.93
C GLU A 164 -12.91 -33.43 -25.44
N GLY A 165 -11.85 -32.66 -25.71
CA GLY A 165 -11.93 -31.37 -26.41
C GLY A 165 -12.24 -30.13 -25.56
N ALA A 166 -12.52 -30.26 -24.27
CA ALA A 166 -12.71 -29.09 -23.40
C ALA A 166 -11.36 -28.38 -23.16
N LYS A 167 -11.18 -27.21 -23.77
CA LYS A 167 -10.05 -26.31 -23.48
C LYS A 167 -10.56 -25.12 -22.70
N ILE A 168 -9.77 -24.70 -21.73
CA ILE A 168 -10.02 -23.45 -21.02
C ILE A 168 -9.57 -22.31 -21.93
N ASN A 169 -10.48 -21.37 -22.19
CA ASN A 169 -10.20 -20.12 -22.88
C ASN A 169 -11.20 -19.08 -22.37
N THR A 170 -10.72 -18.10 -21.60
CA THR A 170 -11.52 -16.99 -21.07
C THR A 170 -11.45 -15.75 -21.99
N GLY A 171 -10.58 -15.76 -23.01
CA GLY A 171 -10.40 -14.63 -23.93
C GLY A 171 -9.68 -13.42 -23.29
N ASN A 172 -9.24 -13.53 -22.05
CA ASN A 172 -8.52 -12.51 -21.30
C ASN A 172 -7.00 -12.69 -21.52
N ALA A 173 -6.34 -11.67 -22.08
CA ALA A 173 -4.93 -11.73 -22.43
C ALA A 173 -4.02 -11.85 -21.20
N GLU A 174 -4.44 -11.29 -20.06
CA GLU A 174 -3.74 -11.39 -18.79
C GLU A 174 -3.77 -12.82 -18.21
N MET A 175 -4.76 -13.64 -18.58
CA MET A 175 -4.90 -15.04 -18.14
C MET A 175 -4.34 -16.08 -19.11
N GLU A 176 -3.97 -15.68 -20.33
CA GLU A 176 -3.51 -16.58 -21.40
C GLU A 176 -2.38 -17.53 -20.95
N HIS A 177 -1.40 -17.02 -20.19
CA HIS A 177 -0.31 -17.86 -19.68
C HIS A 177 -0.79 -18.92 -18.69
N LEU A 178 -1.75 -18.58 -17.82
CA LEU A 178 -2.31 -19.50 -16.84
C LEU A 178 -3.20 -20.55 -17.53
N GLU A 179 -4.03 -20.12 -18.48
CA GLU A 179 -4.84 -21.00 -19.31
C GLU A 179 -3.98 -22.03 -20.05
N ASN A 180 -2.90 -21.58 -20.68
CA ASN A 180 -1.97 -22.45 -21.40
C ASN A 180 -1.31 -23.47 -20.46
N ALA A 181 -0.91 -23.06 -19.25
CA ALA A 181 -0.34 -23.96 -18.26
C ALA A 181 -1.34 -25.02 -17.79
N ILE A 182 -2.59 -24.63 -17.53
CA ILE A 182 -3.65 -25.56 -17.12
C ILE A 182 -4.03 -26.50 -18.26
N ASN A 183 -4.20 -25.99 -19.48
CA ASN A 183 -4.47 -26.80 -20.66
C ASN A 183 -3.35 -27.84 -20.89
N ALA A 184 -2.09 -27.46 -20.75
CA ALA A 184 -0.97 -28.40 -20.84
C ALA A 184 -1.01 -29.50 -19.76
N LEU A 185 -1.42 -29.15 -18.53
CA LEU A 185 -1.63 -30.13 -17.46
C LEU A 185 -2.78 -31.07 -17.80
N LEU A 186 -3.91 -30.54 -18.25
CA LEU A 186 -5.08 -31.31 -18.65
C LEU A 186 -4.76 -32.27 -19.79
N ASP A 187 -3.96 -31.86 -20.77
CA ASP A 187 -3.55 -32.72 -21.88
C ASP A 187 -2.68 -33.89 -21.39
N ARG A 188 -1.74 -33.65 -20.47
CA ARG A 188 -0.96 -34.72 -19.83
C ARG A 188 -1.85 -35.68 -19.03
N MET A 189 -2.80 -35.14 -18.29
CA MET A 189 -3.76 -35.93 -17.50
C MET A 189 -4.66 -36.79 -18.40
N ARG A 190 -5.17 -36.23 -19.49
CA ARG A 190 -5.96 -36.96 -20.49
C ARG A 190 -5.16 -38.06 -21.14
N GLU A 191 -3.91 -37.80 -21.49
CA GLU A 191 -3.05 -38.83 -22.09
C GLU A 191 -2.84 -39.99 -21.12
N SER A 192 -2.52 -39.71 -19.85
CA SER A 192 -2.41 -40.73 -18.81
C SER A 192 -3.71 -41.52 -18.63
N TYR A 193 -4.85 -40.83 -18.60
CA TYR A 193 -6.17 -41.48 -18.50
C TYR A 193 -6.47 -42.37 -19.71
N ARG A 194 -6.16 -41.92 -20.93
CA ARG A 194 -6.32 -42.72 -22.16
C ARG A 194 -5.44 -43.96 -22.16
N GLN A 195 -4.20 -43.85 -21.66
CA GLN A 195 -3.29 -44.98 -21.53
C GLN A 195 -3.81 -46.00 -20.50
N GLN A 196 -4.28 -45.52 -19.35
CA GLN A 196 -4.90 -46.37 -18.33
C GLN A 196 -6.15 -47.08 -18.85
N SER A 197 -7.03 -46.35 -19.54
CA SER A 197 -8.26 -46.91 -20.11
C SER A 197 -7.96 -47.96 -21.19
N ARG A 198 -7.02 -47.69 -22.10
CA ARG A 198 -6.53 -48.66 -23.09
C ARG A 198 -5.95 -49.90 -22.42
N PHE A 199 -5.07 -49.72 -21.44
CA PHE A 199 -4.48 -50.83 -20.68
C PHE A 199 -5.53 -51.73 -20.03
N VAL A 200 -6.54 -51.14 -19.36
CA VAL A 200 -7.63 -51.90 -18.73
C VAL A 200 -8.48 -52.63 -19.78
N SER A 201 -8.78 -51.97 -20.89
CA SER A 201 -9.53 -52.56 -22.01
C SER A 201 -8.78 -53.75 -22.60
N ASP A 202 -7.50 -53.57 -22.93
CA ASP A 202 -6.65 -54.59 -23.55
C ASP A 202 -6.48 -55.79 -22.60
N ALA A 203 -6.17 -55.54 -21.33
CA ALA A 203 -6.10 -56.59 -20.31
C ALA A 203 -7.42 -57.36 -20.17
N SER A 204 -8.56 -56.66 -20.24
CA SER A 204 -9.88 -57.30 -20.17
C SER A 204 -10.16 -58.18 -21.39
N HIS A 205 -9.71 -57.78 -22.58
CA HIS A 205 -9.85 -58.57 -23.80
C HIS A 205 -8.94 -59.80 -23.78
N GLU A 206 -7.66 -59.62 -23.43
CA GLU A 206 -6.67 -60.69 -23.35
C GLU A 206 -7.00 -61.71 -22.25
N LEU A 207 -7.71 -61.32 -21.19
CA LEU A 207 -8.19 -62.26 -20.16
C LEU A 207 -9.52 -62.94 -20.53
N ARG A 208 -10.37 -62.33 -21.37
CA ARG A 208 -11.67 -62.90 -21.72
C ARG A 208 -11.54 -64.13 -22.62
N THR A 209 -10.65 -64.07 -23.61
CA THR A 209 -10.38 -65.18 -24.54
C THR A 209 -9.97 -66.48 -23.82
N PRO A 210 -8.93 -66.49 -22.96
CA PRO A 210 -8.50 -67.71 -22.28
C PRO A 210 -9.59 -68.24 -21.32
N ILE A 211 -10.36 -67.36 -20.68
CA ILE A 211 -11.50 -67.77 -19.83
C ILE A 211 -12.58 -68.48 -20.65
N ALA A 212 -12.88 -68.00 -21.86
CA ALA A 212 -13.86 -68.63 -22.74
C ALA A 212 -13.38 -70.01 -23.23
N VAL A 213 -12.09 -70.14 -23.55
CA VAL A 213 -11.45 -71.41 -23.93
C VAL A 213 -11.51 -72.41 -22.76
N LEU A 214 -11.13 -71.98 -21.56
CA LEU A 214 -11.25 -72.76 -20.31
C LEU A 214 -12.68 -73.27 -20.10
N GLN A 215 -13.68 -72.41 -20.25
CA GLN A 215 -15.08 -72.80 -20.13
C GLN A 215 -15.49 -73.83 -21.19
N GLY A 216 -14.98 -73.71 -22.42
CA GLY A 216 -15.17 -74.71 -23.47
C GLY A 216 -14.67 -76.10 -23.07
N TYR A 217 -13.42 -76.20 -22.61
CA TYR A 217 -12.83 -77.47 -22.18
C TYR A 217 -13.47 -78.03 -20.91
N VAL A 218 -13.84 -77.19 -19.94
CA VAL A 218 -14.58 -77.63 -18.74
C VAL A 218 -15.94 -78.22 -19.12
N ASN A 219 -16.65 -77.61 -20.08
CA ASN A 219 -17.91 -78.16 -20.59
C ASN A 219 -17.71 -79.49 -21.33
N MET A 220 -16.59 -79.62 -22.06
CA MET A 220 -16.22 -80.86 -22.75
C MET A 220 -15.95 -82.00 -21.75
N LEU A 221 -15.24 -81.69 -20.66
CA LEU A 221 -15.01 -82.61 -19.54
C LEU A 221 -16.31 -83.05 -18.86
N ASP A 222 -17.21 -82.11 -18.59
CA ASP A 222 -18.46 -82.42 -17.90
C ASP A 222 -19.36 -83.35 -18.72
N ARG A 223 -19.39 -83.16 -20.05
CA ARG A 223 -20.22 -83.95 -20.97
C ARG A 223 -19.64 -85.30 -21.34
N TRP A 224 -18.35 -85.37 -21.65
CA TRP A 224 -17.73 -86.54 -22.27
C TRP A 224 -16.48 -87.06 -21.56
N GLY A 225 -15.83 -86.23 -20.73
CA GLY A 225 -14.57 -86.60 -20.05
C GLY A 225 -14.67 -87.74 -19.05
N LYS A 226 -15.89 -88.12 -18.62
CA LYS A 226 -16.12 -89.31 -17.77
C LYS A 226 -16.13 -90.62 -18.54
N THR A 227 -16.29 -90.56 -19.85
CA THR A 227 -16.51 -91.73 -20.74
C THR A 227 -15.44 -91.89 -21.80
N ASP A 228 -14.74 -90.81 -22.18
CA ASP A 228 -13.66 -90.83 -23.16
C ASP A 228 -12.37 -90.31 -22.54
N GLU A 229 -11.39 -91.21 -22.40
CA GLU A 229 -10.09 -90.93 -21.79
C GLU A 229 -9.23 -89.97 -22.64
N ASN A 230 -9.42 -89.94 -23.96
CA ASN A 230 -8.70 -89.01 -24.83
C ASN A 230 -9.19 -87.57 -24.58
N ILE A 231 -10.50 -87.38 -24.55
CA ILE A 231 -11.14 -86.08 -24.25
C ILE A 231 -10.77 -85.60 -22.85
N LEU A 232 -10.70 -86.51 -21.87
CA LEU A 232 -10.26 -86.21 -20.51
C LEU A 232 -8.84 -85.62 -20.49
N ASN A 233 -7.89 -86.33 -21.09
CA ASN A 233 -6.49 -85.94 -21.08
C ASN A 233 -6.25 -84.65 -21.88
N GLU A 234 -6.83 -84.52 -23.08
CA GLU A 234 -6.73 -83.32 -23.91
C GLU A 234 -7.29 -82.09 -23.18
N SER A 235 -8.45 -82.22 -22.55
CA SER A 235 -9.06 -81.09 -21.84
C SER A 235 -8.27 -80.69 -20.60
N ILE A 236 -7.74 -81.66 -19.83
CA ILE A 236 -6.90 -81.36 -18.66
C ILE A 236 -5.62 -80.63 -19.09
N GLU A 237 -4.98 -81.08 -20.17
CA GLU A 237 -3.78 -80.45 -20.72
C GLU A 237 -4.06 -79.03 -21.23
N ALA A 238 -5.15 -78.85 -21.98
CA ALA A 238 -5.57 -77.54 -22.46
C ALA A 238 -5.90 -76.56 -21.31
N ILE A 239 -6.64 -77.01 -20.30
CA ILE A 239 -6.95 -76.21 -19.09
C ILE A 239 -5.65 -75.79 -18.38
N LYS A 240 -4.69 -76.71 -18.24
CA LYS A 240 -3.40 -76.43 -17.60
C LYS A 240 -2.59 -75.40 -18.40
N SER A 241 -2.51 -75.59 -19.72
CA SER A 241 -1.80 -74.67 -20.62
C SER A 241 -2.40 -73.26 -20.56
N GLU A 242 -3.73 -73.15 -20.67
CA GLU A 242 -4.41 -71.85 -20.64
C GLU A 242 -4.29 -71.14 -19.29
N THR A 243 -4.30 -71.90 -18.19
CA THR A 243 -4.11 -71.33 -16.84
C THR A 243 -2.68 -70.79 -16.65
N GLU A 244 -1.66 -71.49 -17.15
CA GLU A 244 -0.28 -70.97 -17.14
C GLU A 244 -0.11 -69.75 -18.06
N HIS A 245 -0.80 -69.73 -19.21
CA HIS A 245 -0.81 -68.57 -20.09
C HIS A 245 -1.44 -67.34 -19.39
N MET A 246 -2.59 -67.49 -18.73
CA MET A 246 -3.21 -66.43 -17.93
C MET A 246 -2.30 -65.94 -16.79
N LYS A 247 -1.57 -66.85 -16.13
CA LYS A 247 -0.61 -66.49 -15.08
C LYS A 247 0.53 -65.62 -15.65
N LYS A 248 1.13 -66.01 -16.77
CA LYS A 248 2.15 -65.20 -17.46
C LYS A 248 1.62 -63.82 -17.84
N LEU A 249 0.39 -63.73 -18.35
CA LEU A 249 -0.25 -62.46 -18.68
C LEU A 249 -0.39 -61.56 -17.44
N VAL A 250 -0.88 -62.11 -16.32
CA VAL A 250 -1.02 -61.35 -15.06
C VAL A 250 0.34 -60.89 -14.53
N GLU A 251 1.37 -61.73 -14.60
CA GLU A 251 2.73 -61.36 -14.22
C GLU A 251 3.29 -60.22 -15.08
N GLN A 252 3.04 -60.25 -16.40
CA GLN A 252 3.40 -59.17 -17.32
C GLN A 252 2.66 -57.87 -17.00
N LEU A 253 1.36 -57.92 -16.72
CA LEU A 253 0.56 -56.76 -16.32
C LEU A 253 1.08 -56.15 -15.01
N LEU A 254 1.40 -56.98 -14.02
CA LEU A 254 1.98 -56.54 -12.75
C LEU A 254 3.39 -55.96 -12.92
N PHE A 255 4.19 -56.52 -13.83
CA PHE A 255 5.50 -56.00 -14.17
C PHE A 255 5.42 -54.61 -14.79
N LEU A 256 4.54 -54.41 -15.78
CA LEU A 256 4.31 -53.11 -16.41
C LEU A 256 3.81 -52.07 -15.41
N ALA A 257 2.82 -52.41 -14.59
CA ALA A 257 2.28 -51.51 -13.55
C ALA A 257 3.33 -51.10 -12.49
N ARG A 258 4.32 -51.96 -12.21
CA ARG A 258 5.43 -51.65 -11.29
C ARG A 258 6.54 -50.86 -11.97
N GLY A 259 6.86 -51.16 -13.23
CA GLY A 259 7.90 -50.51 -14.03
C GLY A 259 7.66 -49.01 -14.20
N ASP A 260 6.40 -48.61 -14.35
CA ASP A 260 6.00 -47.20 -14.52
C ASP A 260 6.24 -46.34 -13.27
N SER A 261 6.44 -46.95 -12.10
CA SER A 261 6.73 -46.21 -10.86
C SER A 261 8.17 -45.68 -10.76
N GLY A 262 9.04 -45.96 -11.74
CA GLY A 262 10.44 -45.53 -11.77
C GLY A 262 11.32 -46.16 -10.66
N LYS A 263 10.79 -47.13 -9.92
CA LYS A 263 11.46 -47.76 -8.76
C LYS A 263 12.25 -49.04 -9.11
N THR A 264 12.20 -49.50 -10.37
CA THR A 264 12.96 -50.67 -10.81
C THR A 264 14.45 -50.33 -10.86
N LYS A 265 15.19 -50.74 -9.83
CA LYS A 265 16.66 -50.60 -9.81
C LYS A 265 17.26 -51.53 -10.86
N LEU A 266 17.73 -50.95 -11.97
CA LEU A 266 18.49 -51.68 -12.98
C LEU A 266 19.85 -52.07 -12.39
N ASN A 267 20.14 -53.37 -12.35
CA ASN A 267 21.45 -53.87 -11.96
C ASN A 267 22.34 -53.99 -13.21
N ILE A 268 23.14 -52.97 -13.47
CA ILE A 268 24.06 -52.95 -14.62
C ILE A 268 25.25 -53.85 -14.31
N SER A 269 25.40 -54.93 -15.08
CA SER A 269 26.54 -55.85 -15.00
C SER A 269 27.02 -56.24 -16.40
N ARG A 270 28.28 -56.69 -16.52
CA ARG A 270 28.78 -57.26 -17.78
C ARG A 270 28.27 -58.70 -17.91
N PHE A 271 27.66 -59.02 -19.05
CA PHE A 271 27.22 -60.36 -19.38
C PHE A 271 27.70 -60.75 -20.78
N SER A 272 27.76 -62.06 -21.06
CA SER A 272 28.13 -62.60 -22.37
C SER A 272 26.92 -62.56 -23.30
N LEU A 273 27.05 -61.85 -24.42
CA LEU A 273 25.99 -61.79 -25.42
C LEU A 273 25.74 -63.16 -26.06
N ASN A 274 26.80 -63.96 -26.24
CA ASN A 274 26.73 -65.27 -26.85
C ASN A 274 25.90 -66.23 -25.99
N ASP A 275 26.12 -66.21 -24.67
CA ASP A 275 25.41 -67.09 -23.74
C ASP A 275 23.92 -66.71 -23.66
N MET A 276 23.62 -65.41 -23.63
CA MET A 276 22.24 -64.89 -23.64
C MET A 276 21.49 -65.28 -24.93
N ILE A 277 22.14 -65.15 -26.09
CA ILE A 277 21.52 -65.55 -27.37
C ILE A 277 21.27 -67.06 -27.42
N HIS A 278 22.18 -67.86 -26.87
CA HIS A 278 22.03 -69.31 -26.82
C HIS A 278 20.86 -69.73 -25.93
N GLU A 279 20.71 -69.09 -24.77
CA GLU A 279 19.60 -69.31 -23.84
C GLU A 279 18.25 -68.96 -24.50
N VAL A 280 18.15 -67.80 -25.15
CA VAL A 280 16.93 -67.40 -25.87
C VAL A 280 16.61 -68.34 -27.02
N TYR A 281 17.62 -68.85 -27.74
CA TYR A 281 17.43 -69.80 -28.83
C TYR A 281 16.86 -71.13 -28.35
N GLU A 282 17.40 -71.70 -27.26
CA GLU A 282 16.88 -72.95 -26.70
C GLU A 282 15.45 -72.79 -26.16
N GLU A 283 15.17 -71.67 -25.49
CA GLU A 283 13.83 -71.39 -24.96
C GLU A 283 12.81 -71.22 -26.09
N SER A 284 13.17 -70.51 -27.17
CA SER A 284 12.30 -70.33 -28.33
C SER A 284 12.10 -71.62 -29.12
N SER A 285 13.11 -72.49 -29.21
CA SER A 285 12.97 -73.77 -29.93
C SER A 285 12.08 -74.77 -29.19
N MET A 286 11.96 -74.65 -27.85
CA MET A 286 11.04 -75.48 -27.06
C MET A 286 9.57 -75.08 -27.20
N ILE A 287 9.27 -73.89 -27.70
CA ILE A 287 7.89 -73.40 -27.90
C ILE A 287 7.35 -73.79 -29.29
N ASP A 288 8.24 -73.96 -30.29
CA ASP A 288 7.87 -74.32 -31.67
C ASP A 288 7.75 -75.85 -31.91
N THR A 289 7.68 -76.68 -30.85
CA THR A 289 7.48 -78.14 -30.95
C THR A 289 6.17 -78.58 -30.32
#